data_AF-K9FHK2-F1
#
_entry.id   AF-K9FHK2-F1
#
_cell.length_a   1.000
_cell.length_b   1.000
_cell.length_c   1.000
_cell.angle_alpha   90.00
_cell.angle_beta   90.00
_cell.angle_gamma   90.00
#
_symmetry.space_group_name_H-M   'P 1'
#
loop_
_entity.id
_entity.type
_entity.pdbx_description
1 polymer ?
#
loop_
_entity_poly.entity_id
_entity_poly.type
_entity_poly.pdbx_seq_one_letter_code
_entity_poly.pdbx_strand_id
1 'polypeptide(L)'
;MDSGIEYDPRNVRLIRPGRADKKVYFQLADKKISTQLFHTVFKQTADHKESKHECGDEAIEILAHNFASKVPDQVFSPAEVLSFLLEQKNSPFGAVTSVENWVAKTKAGSQLKREGSWVQEGR
;
A
#
# COMPACT_ATOMS: atom_id res chain seq x y z
N MET A 1 -1.66 11.25 33.16
CA MET A 1 -2.49 10.45 32.23
C MET A 1 -2.24 11.05 30.86
N ASP A 2 -1.77 10.38 29.83
CA ASP A 2 -1.47 8.98 29.61
C ASP A 2 -0.85 8.95 28.20
N SER A 3 0.18 8.13 28.01
CA SER A 3 0.50 7.44 26.76
C SER A 3 1.89 6.84 26.95
N GLY A 4 1.92 5.65 27.54
CA GLY A 4 3.09 4.81 27.68
C GLY A 4 3.71 4.51 26.32
N ILE A 5 4.69 5.32 25.91
CA ILE A 5 5.66 4.89 24.92
C ILE A 5 6.62 3.99 25.67
N GLU A 6 6.35 2.68 25.60
CA GLU A 6 7.24 1.64 26.06
C GLU A 6 8.62 1.85 25.44
N TYR A 7 9.57 2.25 26.28
CA TYR A 7 10.91 2.67 25.86
C TYR A 7 11.75 1.40 25.68
N ASP A 8 11.87 0.88 24.45
CA ASP A 8 12.78 -0.22 24.17
C ASP A 8 14.24 0.28 24.29
N PRO A 9 15.00 -0.18 25.30
CA PRO A 9 16.37 0.29 25.54
C PRO A 9 17.33 0.00 24.36
N ARG A 10 16.99 -0.92 23.44
CA ARG A 10 17.83 -1.25 22.27
C ARG A 10 17.80 -0.16 21.19
N ASN A 11 16.73 0.62 21.10
CA ASN A 11 16.55 1.62 20.04
C ASN A 11 17.04 3.03 20.41
N VAL A 12 17.39 3.25 21.68
CA VAL A 12 17.78 4.57 22.24
C VAL A 12 19.08 5.12 21.63
N ARG A 13 19.86 4.30 20.91
CA ARG A 13 21.10 4.73 20.24
C ARG A 13 20.88 5.28 18.82
N LEU A 14 19.78 4.92 18.15
CA LEU A 14 19.53 5.26 16.75
C LEU A 14 18.73 6.57 16.57
N ILE A 15 17.93 6.96 17.56
CA ILE A 15 16.97 8.09 17.47
C ILE A 15 17.44 9.35 18.23
N ARG A 16 18.75 9.49 18.45
CA ARG A 16 19.30 10.64 19.19
C ARG A 16 19.30 11.92 18.33
N PRO A 17 19.06 13.10 18.95
CA PRO A 17 19.23 14.39 18.28
C PRO A 17 20.62 14.49 17.62
N GLY A 18 20.68 14.92 16.36
CA GLY A 18 21.90 14.99 15.55
C GLY A 18 22.22 13.72 14.72
N ARG A 19 21.43 12.65 14.84
CA ARG A 19 21.52 11.46 13.97
C ARG A 19 20.22 11.16 13.21
N ALA A 20 19.08 11.38 13.84
CA ALA A 20 17.76 11.23 13.24
C ALA A 20 16.85 12.36 13.73
N ASP A 21 16.88 13.49 13.02
CA ASP A 21 16.20 14.72 13.45
C ASP A 21 14.72 14.79 13.04
N LYS A 22 14.24 13.80 12.27
CA LYS A 22 12.86 13.74 11.79
C LYS A 22 12.30 12.32 11.86
N LYS A 23 11.14 12.19 12.49
CA LYS A 23 10.32 10.97 12.45
C LYS A 23 9.23 11.16 11.40
N VAL A 24 9.06 10.18 10.51
CA VAL A 24 7.99 10.18 9.50
C VAL A 24 7.08 8.99 9.77
N TYR A 25 5.78 9.24 9.79
CA TYR A 25 4.76 8.19 9.90
C TYR A 25 4.34 7.77 8.50
N PHE A 26 4.63 6.52 8.14
CA PHE A 26 4.11 5.93 6.92
C PHE A 26 2.61 5.67 7.09
N GLN A 27 1.80 6.37 6.31
CA GLN A 27 0.35 6.21 6.31
C GLN A 27 -0.03 4.90 5.62
N LEU A 28 -1.12 4.29 6.06
CA LEU A 28 -1.77 3.21 5.30
C LEU A 28 -2.45 3.81 4.07
N ALA A 29 -2.72 2.98 3.07
CA ALA A 29 -3.34 3.40 1.83
C ALA A 29 -4.78 3.86 2.11
N ASP A 30 -5.07 5.10 1.72
CA ASP A 30 -6.43 5.62 1.59
C ASP A 30 -6.86 5.58 0.11
N LYS A 31 -8.09 5.97 -0.15
CA LYS A 31 -8.63 6.11 -1.51
C LYS A 31 -7.73 6.95 -2.43
N LYS A 32 -7.17 8.05 -1.92
CA LYS A 32 -6.32 8.96 -2.71
C LYS A 32 -5.01 8.28 -3.12
N ILE A 33 -4.32 7.65 -2.18
CA ILE A 33 -3.08 6.90 -2.42
C ILE A 33 -3.37 5.72 -3.35
N SER A 34 -4.45 4.98 -3.12
CA SER A 34 -4.84 3.85 -3.98
C SER A 34 -5.09 4.28 -5.42
N THR A 35 -5.78 5.40 -5.64
CA THR A 35 -5.94 6.01 -6.97
C THR A 35 -4.59 6.40 -7.56
N GLN A 36 -3.74 7.13 -6.83
CA GLN A 36 -2.42 7.56 -7.31
C GLN A 36 -1.50 6.40 -7.70
N LEU A 37 -1.49 5.32 -6.91
CA LEU A 37 -0.73 4.11 -7.21
C LEU A 37 -1.23 3.45 -8.49
N PHE A 38 -2.55 3.39 -8.70
CA PHE A 38 -3.15 2.86 -9.92
C PHE A 38 -2.69 3.65 -11.15
N HIS A 39 -2.75 4.98 -11.10
CA HIS A 39 -2.23 5.83 -12.18
C HIS A 39 -0.75 5.60 -12.41
N THR A 40 0.05 5.49 -11.36
CA THR A 40 1.49 5.29 -11.48
C THR A 40 1.81 4.03 -12.29
N VAL A 41 1.11 2.93 -12.02
CA VAL A 41 1.35 1.64 -12.72
C VAL A 41 0.83 1.65 -14.15
N PHE A 42 -0.36 2.20 -14.40
CA PHE A 42 -1.04 2.07 -15.69
C PHE A 42 -0.89 3.27 -16.63
N LYS A 43 -0.45 4.44 -16.15
CA LYS A 43 -0.03 5.55 -17.02
C LYS A 43 1.42 5.40 -17.47
N GLN A 44 2.33 4.88 -16.63
CA GLN A 44 3.73 4.63 -17.03
C GLN A 44 3.89 3.58 -18.14
N THR A 45 2.95 2.65 -18.28
CA THR A 45 2.99 1.64 -19.35
C THR A 45 2.55 2.18 -20.71
N ALA A 46 1.98 3.39 -20.77
CA ALA A 46 1.57 4.04 -22.01
C ALA A 46 2.72 4.82 -22.69
N ASP A 47 3.83 5.09 -21.98
CA ASP A 47 4.90 6.01 -22.39
C ASP A 47 5.85 5.50 -23.51
N HIS A 48 5.50 4.42 -24.22
CA HIS A 48 6.13 4.09 -25.52
C HIS A 48 5.25 4.43 -26.73
N LYS A 49 4.10 5.07 -26.53
CA LYS A 49 3.30 5.62 -27.62
C LYS A 49 2.90 7.05 -27.30
N GLU A 50 3.69 8.00 -27.78
CA GLU A 50 3.28 9.38 -27.99
C GLU A 50 2.04 9.41 -28.89
N SER A 51 0.86 9.30 -28.30
CA SER A 51 -0.38 9.72 -28.96
C SER A 51 -1.35 10.15 -27.89
N LYS A 52 -1.55 11.47 -27.79
CA LYS A 52 -2.66 12.10 -27.07
C LYS A 52 -3.97 11.43 -27.49
N HIS A 53 -4.52 10.57 -26.64
CA HIS A 53 -5.89 10.09 -26.74
C HIS A 53 -6.55 10.33 -25.39
N GLU A 54 -7.28 11.43 -25.30
CA GLU A 54 -8.02 11.86 -24.09
C GLU A 54 -9.01 10.77 -23.62
N CYS A 55 -9.50 9.93 -24.53
CA CYS A 55 -10.38 8.80 -24.25
C CYS A 55 -9.70 7.67 -23.43
N GLY A 56 -8.39 7.45 -23.60
CA GLY A 56 -7.66 6.44 -22.83
C GLY A 56 -7.45 6.87 -21.38
N ASP A 57 -7.19 8.15 -21.16
CA ASP A 57 -6.97 8.71 -19.82
C ASP A 57 -8.25 8.74 -18.97
N GLU A 58 -9.39 9.09 -19.57
CA GLU A 58 -10.68 9.10 -18.86
C GLU A 58 -11.10 7.69 -18.42
N ALA A 59 -10.89 6.68 -19.27
CA ALA A 59 -11.16 5.28 -18.91
C ALA A 59 -10.28 4.81 -17.75
N ILE A 60 -8.99 5.20 -17.73
CA ILE A 60 -8.07 4.88 -16.63
C ILE A 60 -8.49 5.59 -15.35
N GLU A 61 -8.97 6.84 -15.42
CA GLU A 61 -9.49 7.59 -14.27
C GLU A 61 -10.69 6.88 -13.62
N ILE A 62 -11.66 6.45 -14.44
CA ILE A 62 -12.83 5.71 -13.96
C ILE A 62 -12.41 4.39 -13.30
N LEU A 63 -11.48 3.66 -13.92
CA LEU A 63 -10.97 2.41 -13.35
C LEU A 63 -10.20 2.64 -12.05
N ALA A 64 -9.42 3.70 -11.94
CA ALA A 64 -8.67 4.06 -10.74
C ALA A 64 -9.61 4.41 -9.57
N HIS A 65 -10.69 5.14 -9.84
CA HIS A 65 -11.72 5.42 -8.83
C HIS A 65 -12.48 4.17 -8.41
N ASN A 66 -12.84 3.29 -9.37
CA ASN A 66 -13.49 2.02 -9.06
C ASN A 66 -12.58 1.12 -8.23
N PHE A 67 -11.31 1.00 -8.59
CA PHE A 67 -10.31 0.28 -7.83
C PHE A 67 -10.23 0.82 -6.39
N ALA A 68 -10.01 2.12 -6.24
CA ALA A 68 -9.86 2.74 -4.92
C ALA A 68 -11.13 2.66 -4.06
N SER A 69 -12.33 2.58 -4.67
CA SER A 69 -13.58 2.39 -3.93
C SER A 69 -13.74 0.98 -3.33
N LYS A 70 -13.05 -0.01 -3.92
CA LYS A 70 -13.08 -1.42 -3.49
C LYS A 70 -11.97 -1.76 -2.51
N VAL A 71 -10.91 -0.94 -2.45
CA VAL A 71 -9.84 -1.07 -1.46
C VAL A 71 -10.33 -0.45 -0.12
N PRO A 72 -10.35 -1.22 0.98
CA PRO A 72 -10.65 -0.68 2.30
C PRO A 72 -9.64 0.38 2.73
N ASP A 73 -10.13 1.53 3.20
CA ASP A 73 -9.30 2.62 3.70
C ASP A 73 -8.51 2.21 4.94
N GLN A 74 -7.24 2.62 4.99
CA GLN A 74 -6.34 2.46 6.13
C GLN A 74 -6.18 0.99 6.62
N VAL A 75 -6.28 0.02 5.71
CA VAL A 75 -6.05 -1.41 6.04
C VAL A 75 -4.73 -1.91 5.47
N PHE A 76 -4.42 -1.55 4.23
CA PHE A 76 -3.24 -2.02 3.51
C PHE A 76 -2.18 -0.93 3.46
N SER A 77 -0.90 -1.31 3.49
CA SER A 77 0.17 -0.36 3.21
C SER A 77 0.20 0.00 1.72
N PRO A 78 0.71 1.19 1.35
CA PRO A 78 0.90 1.57 -0.05
C PRO A 78 1.73 0.55 -0.84
N ALA A 79 2.71 -0.10 -0.20
CA ALA A 79 3.56 -1.10 -0.84
C ALA A 79 2.81 -2.40 -1.18
N GLU A 80 1.88 -2.84 -0.32
CA GLU A 80 1.04 -4.02 -0.60
C GLU A 80 0.10 -3.76 -1.78
N VAL A 81 -0.55 -2.59 -1.79
CA VAL A 81 -1.43 -2.17 -2.90
C VAL A 81 -0.62 -2.09 -4.20
N LEU A 82 0.56 -1.46 -4.17
CA LEU A 82 1.44 -1.35 -5.33
C LEU A 82 1.89 -2.73 -5.83
N SER A 83 2.26 -3.65 -4.93
CA SER A 83 2.68 -5.01 -5.30
C SER A 83 1.57 -5.75 -6.05
N PHE A 84 0.32 -5.67 -5.55
CA PHE A 84 -0.84 -6.22 -6.24
C PHE A 84 -1.04 -5.62 -7.65
N LEU A 85 -0.93 -4.30 -7.77
CA LEU A 85 -1.08 -3.62 -9.06
C LEU A 85 -0.01 -4.03 -10.06
N LEU A 86 1.22 -4.25 -9.61
CA LEU A 86 2.33 -4.72 -10.45
C LEU A 86 2.12 -6.15 -10.96
N GLU A 87 1.48 -7.02 -10.18
CA GLU A 87 1.07 -8.36 -10.63
C GLU A 87 0.01 -8.27 -11.74
N GLN A 88 -0.86 -7.26 -11.69
CA GLN A 88 -1.93 -6.99 -12.66
C GLN A 88 -1.54 -5.96 -13.75
N LYS A 89 -0.25 -5.63 -13.90
CA LYS A 89 0.25 -4.52 -14.74
C LYS A 89 -0.19 -4.52 -16.20
N ASN A 90 -0.61 -5.67 -16.74
CA ASN A 90 -1.02 -5.82 -18.13
C ASN A 90 -2.53 -5.53 -18.35
N SER A 91 -3.32 -5.39 -17.28
CA SER A 91 -4.76 -5.21 -17.39
C SER A 91 -5.31 -4.34 -16.25
N PRO A 92 -5.57 -3.03 -16.49
CA PRO A 92 -6.20 -2.17 -15.49
C PRO A 92 -7.61 -2.65 -15.12
N PHE A 93 -8.35 -3.21 -16.09
CA PHE A 93 -9.65 -3.83 -15.82
C PHE A 93 -9.52 -5.12 -14.96
N GLY A 94 -8.50 -5.95 -15.24
CA GLY A 94 -8.18 -7.13 -14.44
C GLY A 94 -7.91 -6.79 -12.97
N ALA A 95 -7.19 -5.69 -12.72
CA ALA A 95 -6.95 -5.19 -11.36
C ALA A 95 -8.27 -4.84 -10.63
N VAL A 96 -9.21 -4.14 -11.29
CA VAL A 96 -10.51 -3.75 -10.69
C VAL A 96 -11.43 -4.94 -10.42
N THR A 97 -11.39 -5.96 -11.27
CA THR A 97 -12.19 -7.18 -11.08
C THR A 97 -11.60 -8.11 -10.01
N SER A 98 -10.28 -8.13 -9.86
CA SER A 98 -9.59 -9.06 -8.95
C SER A 98 -9.33 -8.48 -7.55
N VAL A 99 -9.46 -7.15 -7.36
CA VAL A 99 -9.14 -6.48 -6.10
C VAL A 99 -9.94 -6.99 -4.90
N GLU A 100 -11.23 -7.27 -5.06
CA GLU A 100 -12.09 -7.74 -3.95
C GLU A 100 -11.62 -9.11 -3.44
N ASN A 101 -11.29 -10.02 -4.36
CA ASN A 101 -10.73 -11.33 -4.03
C ASN A 101 -9.37 -11.19 -3.34
N TRP A 102 -8.51 -10.29 -3.82
CA TRP A 102 -7.23 -10.01 -3.20
C TRP A 102 -7.38 -9.43 -1.79
N VAL A 103 -8.31 -8.48 -1.58
CA VAL A 103 -8.61 -7.91 -0.27
C VAL A 103 -9.05 -9.00 0.71
N ALA A 104 -9.96 -9.89 0.29
CA ALA A 104 -10.43 -11.00 1.11
C ALA A 104 -9.30 -11.98 1.47
N LYS A 105 -8.49 -12.38 0.48
CA LYS A 105 -7.35 -13.29 0.68
C LYS A 105 -6.28 -12.69 1.60
N THR A 106 -5.93 -11.43 1.39
CA THR A 106 -4.85 -10.75 2.12
C THR A 106 -5.25 -10.47 3.56
N LYS A 107 -6.52 -10.11 3.82
CA LYS A 107 -7.06 -10.01 5.19
C LYS A 107 -6.95 -11.35 5.93
N ALA A 108 -7.35 -12.45 5.30
CA ALA A 108 -7.26 -13.78 5.89
C ALA A 108 -5.80 -14.22 6.18
N GLY A 109 -4.87 -13.94 5.25
CA GLY A 109 -3.45 -14.25 5.43
C GLY A 109 -2.75 -13.37 6.47
N SER A 110 -3.15 -12.10 6.62
CA SER A 110 -2.57 -11.18 7.61
C SER A 110 -2.93 -11.56 9.06
N GLN A 111 -4.13 -12.13 9.28
CA GLN A 111 -4.57 -12.63 10.57
C GLN A 111 -3.75 -13.84 11.04
N LEU A 112 -3.32 -14.71 10.10
CA LEU A 112 -2.47 -15.84 10.43
C LEU A 112 -1.03 -15.45 10.79
N LYS A 113 -0.57 -14.25 10.39
CA LYS A 113 0.85 -13.86 10.50
C LYS A 113 1.20 -13.03 11.73
N ARG A 114 0.26 -12.73 12.62
CA ARG A 114 0.51 -11.90 13.82
C ARG A 114 0.42 -12.60 15.17
N GLU A 115 -0.01 -13.86 15.24
CA GLU A 115 0.05 -14.67 16.46
C GLU A 115 1.32 -15.54 16.48
N GLY A 116 2.49 -14.91 16.56
CA GLY A 116 3.78 -15.62 16.60
C GLY A 116 4.95 -14.71 16.95
N SER A 117 4.64 -13.55 17.54
CA SER A 117 5.61 -12.59 18.06
C SER A 117 6.36 -13.21 19.25
N TRP A 118 7.54 -13.77 18.95
CA TRP A 118 8.66 -13.96 19.86
C TRP A 118 8.37 -14.73 21.16
N VAL A 119 8.46 -16.06 21.12
CA VAL A 119 8.74 -16.87 22.33
C VAL A 119 10.07 -17.58 22.17
N GLN A 120 11.07 -17.02 22.85
CA GLN A 120 12.26 -17.57 23.51
C GLN A 120 13.01 -18.77 22.88
N GLU A 121 14.31 -18.61 22.67
CA GLU A 121 15.27 -19.67 23.01
C GLU A 121 16.56 -19.02 23.51
N GLY A 122 16.77 -19.11 24.82
CA GLY A 122 17.92 -18.61 25.54
C GLY A 122 18.00 -19.34 26.88
N ARG A 123 18.46 -20.58 26.82
CA ARG A 123 18.89 -21.37 27.99
C ARG A 123 20.27 -20.91 28.44
#